data_AF-A0A967KC25-F1
#
_entry.id   AF-A0A967KC25-F1
#
_cell.length_a   1.000
_cell.length_b   1.000
_cell.length_c   1.000
_cell.angle_alpha   90.00
_cell.angle_beta   90.00
_cell.angle_gamma   90.00
#
_symmetry.space_group_name_H-M   'P 1'
#
loop_
_entity.id
_entity.type
_entity.pdbx_description
1 polymer ?
#
loop_
_entity_poly.entity_id
_entity_poly.type
_entity_poly.pdbx_seq_one_letter_code
_entity_poly.pdbx_strand_id
1 'polypeptide(L)' 'MIFTEVSDKEWLDDLIDVALAEDIGSGDVTTDAIIDDQKKAKAIWIAKQEGVVAGLDAAKFVFQKFDEEIE' A
#
# COMPACT_ATOMS: atom_id res chain seq x y z
N MET A 1 -15.60 -12.32 16.66
CA MET A 1 -15.26 -11.13 15.84
C MET A 1 -14.88 -11.68 14.48
N ILE A 2 -15.76 -11.54 13.49
CA ILE A 2 -15.51 -12.06 12.14
C ILE A 2 -14.74 -10.96 11.43
N PHE A 3 -13.41 -11.05 11.41
CA PHE A 3 -12.63 -10.33 10.41
C PHE A 3 -12.86 -11.11 9.11
N THR A 4 -13.64 -10.55 8.19
CA THR A 4 -13.61 -11.05 6.81
C THR A 4 -12.27 -10.60 6.25
N GLU A 5 -11.41 -11.55 5.88
CA GLU A 5 -10.10 -11.21 5.34
C GLU A 5 -10.29 -10.35 4.10
N VAL A 6 -9.54 -9.26 4.03
CA VAL A 6 -9.64 -8.29 2.94
C VAL A 6 -9.18 -8.91 1.61
N SER A 7 -8.34 -9.93 1.67
CA SER A 7 -7.88 -10.75 0.53
C SER A 7 -8.99 -11.55 -0.16
N ASP A 8 -10.12 -11.83 0.51
CA ASP A 8 -11.23 -12.59 -0.08
C ASP A 8 -12.13 -11.73 -1.00
N LYS A 9 -11.77 -10.46 -1.20
CA LYS A 9 -12.58 -9.47 -1.92
C LYS A 9 -11.94 -9.14 -3.27
N GLU A 10 -12.28 -9.91 -4.29
CA GLU A 10 -11.81 -9.69 -5.68
C GLU A 10 -11.95 -8.23 -6.14
N TRP A 11 -13.07 -7.57 -5.82
CA TRP A 11 -13.30 -6.18 -6.22
C TRP A 11 -12.28 -5.19 -5.64
N LEU A 12 -11.68 -5.50 -4.49
CA LEU A 12 -10.67 -4.63 -3.88
C LEU A 12 -9.33 -4.82 -4.57
N ASP A 13 -9.01 -6.06 -4.95
CA ASP A 13 -7.80 -6.37 -5.69
C ASP A 13 -7.76 -5.64 -7.03
N ASP A 14 -8.87 -5.69 -7.77
CA ASP A 14 -9.07 -4.94 -9.02
C ASP A 14 -8.96 -3.42 -8.81
N LEU A 15 -9.57 -2.91 -7.73
CA LEU A 15 -9.53 -1.48 -7.40
C LEU A 15 -8.10 -1.01 -7.12
N ILE A 16 -7.31 -1.82 -6.40
CA ILE A 16 -5.91 -1.52 -6.12
C ILE A 16 -5.12 -1.53 -7.42
N ASP A 17 -5.30 -2.53 -8.30
CA ASP A 17 -4.59 -2.56 -9.59
C ASP A 17 -4.82 -1.30 -10.42
N VAL A 18 -6.08 -0.87 -10.51
CA VAL A 18 -6.42 0.36 -11.25
C VAL A 18 -5.79 1.59 -10.61
N ALA A 19 -5.82 1.69 -9.28
CA ALA A 19 -5.22 2.82 -8.57
C ALA A 19 -3.68 2.85 -8.70
N LEU A 20 -3.01 1.70 -8.66
CA LEU A 20 -1.57 1.61 -8.84
C LEU A 20 -1.15 1.93 -10.27
N ALA A 21 -1.91 1.44 -11.26
CA ALA A 21 -1.66 1.76 -12.66
C ALA A 21 -1.82 3.26 -12.95
N GLU A 22 -2.76 3.94 -12.29
CA GLU A 22 -2.95 5.38 -12.38
C GLU A 22 -1.75 6.15 -11.81
N ASP A 23 -1.31 5.81 -10.59
CA ASP A 23 -0.29 6.58 -9.85
C ASP A 23 1.13 6.33 -10.36
N ILE A 24 1.48 5.07 -10.67
CA ILE A 24 2.83 4.68 -11.08
C ILE A 24 3.03 4.90 -12.59
N GLY A 25 2.04 4.53 -13.41
CA GLY A 25 2.16 4.54 -14.86
C GLY A 25 3.43 3.81 -15.36
N SER A 26 4.40 4.56 -15.86
CA SER A 26 5.69 4.04 -16.36
C SER A 26 6.79 3.87 -15.29
N GLY A 27 6.54 4.28 -14.04
CA GLY A 27 7.49 4.24 -12.93
C GLY A 27 7.50 5.52 -12.09
N ASP A 28 8.10 5.46 -10.89
CA ASP A 28 8.28 6.62 -10.01
C ASP A 28 9.66 7.23 -10.20
N VAL A 29 9.76 8.15 -11.17
CA VAL A 29 11.01 8.79 -11.58
C VAL A 29 11.73 9.51 -10.43
N THR A 30 11.00 10.01 -9.44
CA THR A 30 11.62 10.72 -8.31
C THR A 30 12.27 9.74 -7.34
N THR A 31 11.58 8.63 -7.05
CA THR A 31 12.12 7.55 -6.23
C THR A 31 13.31 6.90 -6.92
N ASP A 32 13.17 6.51 -8.19
CA ASP A 32 14.23 5.85 -8.98
C ASP A 32 15.50 6.70 -9.12
N ALA A 33 15.36 8.03 -9.12
CA ALA A 33 16.50 8.94 -9.27
C ALA A 33 17.30 9.15 -7.96
N ILE A 34 16.72 8.88 -6.79
CA ILE A 34 17.26 9.34 -5.49
C ILE A 34 17.41 8.21 -4.48
N ILE A 35 16.64 7.13 -4.62
CA ILE A 35 16.64 5.98 -3.72
C ILE A 35 17.37 4.81 -4.38
N ASP A 36 18.31 4.21 -3.65
CA ASP A 36 18.99 2.99 -4.07
C ASP A 36 18.05 1.78 -3.95
N ASP A 37 18.01 0.94 -4.99
CA ASP A 37 17.11 -0.24 -5.07
C ASP A 37 17.27 -1.24 -3.91
N GLN A 38 18.42 -1.25 -3.22
CA GLN A 38 18.68 -2.16 -2.09
C GLN A 38 18.40 -1.50 -0.73
N LYS A 39 17.95 -0.24 -0.72
CA LYS A 39 17.74 0.52 0.51
C LYS A 39 16.45 0.08 1.21
N LYS A 40 16.59 -0.60 2.35
CA LYS A 40 15.48 -0.83 3.29
C LYS A 40 15.30 0.37 4.22
N ALA A 41 14.04 0.74 4.47
CA ALA A 41 13.67 1.83 5.37
C ALA A 41 12.45 1.44 6.21
N LYS A 42 12.23 2.17 7.32
CA LYS A 42 11.05 2.03 8.17
C LYS A 42 10.22 3.30 8.13
N ALA A 43 8.92 3.16 7.89
CA ALA A 43 7.96 4.24 7.96
C ALA A 43 7.02 4.06 9.16
N ILE A 44 6.40 5.16 9.61
CA ILE A 44 5.35 5.15 10.62
C ILE A 44 4.19 6.02 10.13
N TRP A 45 2.95 5.58 10.35
CA TRP A 45 1.78 6.42 10.14
C TRP A 45 1.50 7.26 11.39
N ILE A 46 1.32 8.56 11.18
CA ILE A 46 1.05 9.53 12.24
C ILE A 46 -0.29 10.20 11.92
N ALA A 47 -1.27 10.02 12.80
CA ALA A 47 -2.53 10.74 12.72
C ALA A 47 -2.29 12.24 12.97
N LYS A 48 -2.61 13.09 12.00
CA LYS A 48 -2.40 14.55 12.09
C LYS A 48 -3.57 15.29 12.74
N GLN A 49 -4.64 14.58 13.09
CA GLN A 49 -5.85 15.10 13.72
C GLN A 49 -6.61 13.97 14.41
N GLU A 50 -7.56 14.32 15.27
CA GLU A 50 -8.46 13.37 15.93
C GLU A 50 -9.42 12.71 14.92
N GLY A 51 -9.75 11.43 15.14
CA GLY A 51 -10.65 10.68 14.28
C GLY A 51 -10.72 9.20 14.60
N VAL A 52 -11.43 8.45 13.74
CA VAL A 52 -11.52 6.98 13.80
C VAL A 52 -10.63 6.39 12.71
N VAL A 53 -9.76 5.45 13.09
CA VAL A 53 -8.92 4.72 12.15
C VAL A 53 -9.73 3.59 11.49
N ALA A 54 -9.75 3.56 10.16
CA ALA A 54 -10.42 2.53 9.36
C ALA A 54 -9.59 2.22 8.11
N GLY A 55 -9.73 0.99 7.59
CA GLY A 55 -9.08 0.58 6.33
C GLY A 55 -7.62 0.14 6.45
N LEU A 56 -7.11 -0.13 7.66
CA LEU A 56 -5.73 -0.60 7.85
C LEU A 56 -5.43 -1.90 7.10
N ASP A 57 -6.40 -2.82 7.04
CA ASP A 57 -6.25 -4.08 6.32
C ASP A 57 -6.12 -3.86 4.79
N ALA A 58 -6.90 -2.92 4.24
CA ALA A 58 -6.78 -2.54 2.82
C ALA A 58 -5.45 -1.84 2.56
N ALA A 59 -5.01 -0.95 3.44
CA ALA A 59 -3.72 -0.30 3.33
C ALA A 59 -2.58 -1.33 3.35
N LYS A 60 -2.61 -2.31 4.26
CA LYS A 60 -1.65 -3.42 4.29
C LYS A 60 -1.63 -4.17 2.96
N PHE A 61 -2.80 -4.47 2.41
CA PHE A 61 -2.91 -5.23 1.16
C PHE A 61 -2.30 -4.48 -0.04
N VAL A 62 -2.44 -3.14 -0.10
CA VAL A 62 -1.76 -2.31 -1.11
C VAL A 62 -0.24 -2.50 -1.04
N PHE A 63 0.36 -2.44 0.15
CA PHE A 63 1.81 -2.61 0.32
C PHE A 63 2.27 -4.02 -0.05
N GLN A 64 1.53 -5.05 0.35
CA GLN A 64 1.85 -6.44 0.01
C GLN A 64 1.77 -6.71 -1.49
N LYS A 65 0.93 -5.97 -2.22
CA LYS A 65 0.82 -6.08 -3.68
C LYS A 65 2.03 -5.49 -4.42
N PHE A 66 2.74 -4.55 -3.79
CA PHE A 66 4.00 -4.02 -4.31
C PHE A 66 5.20 -4.90 -3.97
N ASP A 67 5.28 -5.39 -2.74
CA ASP A 67 6.42 -6.16 -2.23
C ASP A 67 5.93 -7.20 -1.21
N GLU A 68 6.10 -8.48 -1.53
CA GLU A 68 5.70 -9.59 -0.66
C GLU A 68 6.55 -9.67 0.62
N GLU A 69 7.75 -9.06 0.63
CA GLU A 69 8.66 -9.06 1.78
C GLU A 69 8.41 -7.90 2.76
N ILE A 70 7.41 -7.04 2.54
CA ILE A 70 7.14 -5.89 3.39
C ILE A 70 6.58 -6.29 4.77
N GLU A 71 7.11 -5.69 5.85
CA GLU A 71 6.79 -5.97 7.26
C GLU A 71 6.04 -4.83 7.97
#